data_AF-A0AAN4WJB8-F1
#
_entry.id   AF-A0AAN4WJB8-F1
#
_cell.length_a   1.000
_cell.length_b   1.000
_cell.length_c   1.000
_cell.angle_alpha   90.00
_cell.angle_beta   90.00
_cell.angle_gamma   90.00
#
_symmetry.space_group_name_H-M   'P 1'
#
loop_
_entity.id
_entity.type
_entity.pdbx_description
1 polymer ?
#
loop_
_entity_poly.entity_id
_entity_poly.type
_entity_poly.pdbx_seq_one_letter_code
_entity_poly.pdbx_strand_id
1 'polypeptide(L)'
;MDLKTYIQNREETRPSSSIEINPALLEHFKNQVAVMPPPMKVGDEMTVIDFKGENPQQLQVVCALGEEEVREIKYTQLVRTSQAGDVTPNDIPCDPIVEKKYGKKLQFIYSFAKNMMLDALITTLKDKKIVLCGQVETPAVYRGQRAKLLVKKFALVEE
;
A
#
# COMPACT_ATOMS: atom_id res chain seq x y z
N MET A 1 -46.21 -26.03 -14.59
CA MET A 1 -44.80 -26.29 -14.88
C MET A 1 -44.30 -27.30 -13.88
N ASP A 2 -43.83 -28.45 -14.36
CA ASP A 2 -43.46 -29.61 -13.54
C ASP A 2 -42.04 -29.45 -12.99
N LEU A 3 -41.80 -29.87 -11.74
CA LEU A 3 -40.52 -29.68 -11.04
C LEU A 3 -39.34 -30.31 -11.80
N LYS A 4 -39.61 -31.39 -12.57
CA LYS A 4 -38.61 -32.06 -13.40
C LYS A 4 -38.11 -31.17 -14.55
N THR A 5 -38.98 -30.37 -15.14
CA THR A 5 -38.61 -29.46 -16.25
C THR A 5 -37.76 -28.27 -15.77
N TYR A 6 -37.88 -27.87 -14.50
CA TYR A 6 -37.08 -26.79 -13.92
C TYR A 6 -35.65 -27.22 -13.57
N ILE A 7 -35.45 -28.49 -13.21
CA ILE A 7 -34.13 -29.05 -12.88
C ILE A 7 -33.31 -29.28 -14.15
N GLN A 8 -33.95 -29.79 -15.21
CA GLN A 8 -33.27 -30.09 -16.47
C GLN A 8 -32.71 -28.83 -17.17
N ASN A 9 -33.45 -27.72 -17.13
CA ASN A 9 -32.98 -26.42 -17.65
C ASN A 9 -31.86 -25.77 -16.81
N ARG A 10 -31.68 -26.19 -15.55
CA ARG A 10 -30.66 -25.63 -14.64
C ARG A 10 -29.29 -26.33 -14.79
N GLU A 11 -29.26 -27.54 -15.33
CA GLU A 11 -28.00 -28.26 -15.59
C GLU A 11 -27.33 -27.82 -16.90
N GLU A 12 -28.09 -27.34 -17.90
CA GLU A 12 -27.54 -26.89 -19.20
C GLU A 12 -26.92 -25.48 -19.19
N THR A 13 -27.06 -24.72 -18.09
CA THR A 13 -26.55 -23.33 -17.98
C THR A 13 -25.36 -23.17 -17.04
N ARG A 14 -24.76 -24.28 -16.57
CA ARG A 14 -23.43 -24.18 -15.96
C ARG A 14 -22.42 -24.03 -17.09
N PRO A 15 -21.72 -22.89 -17.23
CA PRO A 15 -20.48 -22.92 -17.98
C PRO A 15 -19.61 -23.96 -17.28
N SER A 16 -19.31 -25.05 -17.96
CA SER A 16 -18.21 -25.95 -17.60
C SER A 16 -16.93 -25.12 -17.66
N SER A 17 -16.66 -24.35 -16.62
CA SER A 17 -15.35 -23.76 -16.38
C SER A 17 -14.44 -24.88 -15.89
N SER A 18 -14.18 -25.86 -16.77
CA SER A 18 -12.89 -26.52 -16.77
C SER A 18 -11.90 -25.40 -17.04
N ILE A 19 -11.33 -24.85 -15.97
CA ILE A 19 -10.18 -23.96 -16.08
C ILE A 19 -9.09 -24.85 -16.65
N GLU A 20 -8.95 -24.86 -17.98
CA GLU A 20 -7.78 -25.44 -18.64
C GLU A 20 -6.60 -24.57 -18.23
N ILE A 21 -5.94 -24.97 -17.14
CA ILE A 21 -4.74 -24.29 -16.67
C ILE A 21 -3.68 -24.57 -17.73
N ASN A 22 -3.43 -23.58 -18.59
CA ASN A 22 -2.44 -23.69 -19.66
C ASN A 22 -1.08 -24.09 -19.04
N PRO A 23 -0.52 -25.27 -19.39
CA PRO A 23 0.72 -25.75 -18.80
C PRO A 23 1.90 -24.79 -19.04
N ALA A 24 1.87 -24.02 -20.13
CA ALA A 24 2.88 -22.99 -20.41
C ALA A 24 2.77 -21.78 -19.46
N LEU A 25 1.57 -21.41 -19.01
CA LEU A 25 1.38 -20.40 -17.96
C LEU A 25 1.90 -20.94 -16.62
N LEU A 26 1.58 -22.20 -16.29
CA LEU A 26 2.07 -22.89 -15.11
C LEU A 26 3.62 -22.98 -15.05
N GLU A 27 4.27 -23.23 -16.18
CA GLU A 27 5.74 -23.19 -16.28
C GLU A 27 6.30 -21.78 -16.10
N HIS A 28 5.63 -20.76 -16.66
CA HIS A 28 5.98 -19.35 -16.43
C HIS A 28 5.88 -18.96 -14.95
N PHE A 29 4.86 -19.45 -14.23
CA PHE A 29 4.71 -19.21 -12.79
C PHE A 29 5.67 -20.04 -11.93
N LYS A 30 6.02 -21.27 -12.34
CA LYS A 30 6.94 -22.15 -11.60
C LYS A 30 8.34 -21.55 -11.42
N ASN A 31 8.81 -20.76 -12.39
CA ASN A 31 10.14 -20.16 -12.36
C ASN A 31 10.16 -18.70 -11.90
N GLN A 32 9.00 -18.08 -11.67
CA GLN A 32 8.92 -16.80 -10.99
C GLN A 32 8.95 -17.05 -9.49
N VAL A 33 10.16 -17.06 -8.92
CA VAL A 33 10.30 -16.82 -7.49
C VAL A 33 9.68 -15.46 -7.24
N ALA A 34 8.52 -15.43 -6.58
CA ALA A 34 7.91 -14.20 -6.11
C ALA A 34 8.84 -13.62 -5.04
N VAL A 35 9.87 -12.89 -5.47
CA VAL A 35 10.77 -12.18 -4.57
C VAL A 35 9.95 -11.08 -3.94
N MET A 36 9.48 -11.32 -2.72
CA MET A 36 8.82 -10.28 -1.95
C MET A 36 9.84 -9.18 -1.71
N PRO A 37 9.54 -7.93 -2.09
CA PRO A 37 10.50 -6.86 -1.93
C PRO A 37 10.76 -6.64 -0.42
N PRO A 38 12.02 -6.51 0.03
CA PRO A 38 12.41 -6.50 1.45
C PRO A 38 11.59 -5.52 2.31
N PRO A 39 11.38 -5.68 3.62
CA PRO A 39 10.66 -4.65 4.37
C PRO A 39 11.41 -3.30 4.34
N MET A 40 10.68 -2.19 4.07
CA MET A 40 11.26 -0.84 4.10
C MET A 40 11.90 -0.54 5.45
N LYS A 41 13.03 0.15 5.43
CA LYS A 41 13.82 0.57 6.59
C LYS A 41 13.73 2.08 6.79
N VAL A 42 13.84 2.50 8.04
CA VAL A 42 13.89 3.92 8.38
C VAL A 42 15.14 4.52 7.75
N GLY A 43 14.98 5.64 7.06
CA GLY A 43 16.01 6.27 6.24
C GLY A 43 15.99 5.89 4.76
N ASP A 44 15.16 4.94 4.33
CA ASP A 44 14.99 4.63 2.90
C ASP A 44 14.41 5.85 2.17
N GLU A 45 15.12 6.28 1.13
CA GLU A 45 14.73 7.36 0.22
C GLU A 45 14.10 6.76 -1.03
N MET A 46 12.91 7.21 -1.38
CA MET A 46 12.20 6.72 -2.54
C MET A 46 11.57 7.86 -3.33
N THR A 47 11.50 7.71 -4.64
CA THR A 47 10.86 8.67 -5.53
C THR A 47 9.47 8.17 -5.86
N VAL A 48 8.44 8.97 -5.62
CA VAL A 48 7.07 8.61 -5.99
C VAL A 48 6.94 8.71 -7.51
N ILE A 49 6.64 7.59 -8.17
CA ILE A 49 6.55 7.52 -9.63
C ILE A 49 5.10 7.49 -10.11
N ASP A 50 4.19 6.89 -9.34
CA ASP A 50 2.80 6.76 -9.78
C ASP A 50 1.84 6.48 -8.62
N PHE A 51 0.54 6.52 -8.91
CA PHE A 51 -0.54 6.11 -8.01
C PHE A 51 -1.45 5.12 -8.74
N LYS A 52 -1.65 3.93 -8.16
CA LYS A 52 -2.45 2.85 -8.75
C LYS A 52 -3.62 2.48 -7.86
N GLY A 53 -4.81 2.33 -8.43
CA GLY A 53 -5.98 1.80 -7.74
C GLY A 53 -7.28 2.47 -8.18
N GLU A 54 -8.36 1.72 -8.19
CA GLU A 54 -9.66 2.16 -8.72
C GLU A 54 -10.47 3.01 -7.73
N ASN A 55 -10.14 2.93 -6.44
CA ASN A 55 -10.78 3.70 -5.38
C ASN A 55 -9.81 3.98 -4.22
N PRO A 56 -10.12 4.95 -3.32
CA PRO A 56 -9.21 5.35 -2.24
C PRO A 56 -8.83 4.23 -1.25
N GLN A 57 -9.60 3.14 -1.18
CA GLN A 57 -9.31 2.01 -0.29
C GLN A 57 -8.28 1.05 -0.91
N GLN A 58 -8.27 0.95 -2.23
CA GLN A 58 -7.33 0.15 -3.03
C GLN A 58 -6.15 0.97 -3.56
N LEU A 59 -6.18 2.30 -3.39
CA LEU A 59 -5.13 3.18 -3.88
C LEU A 59 -3.79 2.89 -3.21
N GLN A 60 -2.76 2.78 -4.04
CA GLN A 60 -1.38 2.50 -3.69
C GLN A 60 -0.49 3.56 -4.33
N VAL A 61 0.48 4.04 -3.56
CA VAL A 61 1.55 4.93 -4.01
C VAL A 61 2.69 4.04 -4.45
N VAL A 62 3.06 4.19 -5.72
CA VAL A 62 4.15 3.45 -6.35
C VAL A 62 5.39 4.31 -6.26
N CYS A 63 6.42 3.80 -5.59
CA CYS A 63 7.69 4.49 -5.39
C CYS A 63 8.85 3.67 -5.96
N ALA A 64 9.84 4.33 -6.53
CA ALA A 64 11.13 3.72 -6.85
C ALA A 64 12.09 3.91 -5.68
N LEU A 65 12.63 2.81 -5.14
CA LEU A 65 13.70 2.76 -4.15
C LEU A 65 15.00 2.34 -4.87
N GLY A 66 15.99 3.24 -4.89
CA GLY A 66 17.20 3.02 -5.70
C GLY A 66 16.91 3.03 -7.20
N GLU A 67 17.62 2.20 -7.98
CA GLU A 67 17.50 2.18 -9.44
C GLU A 67 16.42 1.22 -9.96
N GLU A 68 16.06 0.18 -9.20
CA GLU A 68 15.23 -0.92 -9.73
C GLU A 68 14.05 -1.33 -8.84
N GLU A 69 14.03 -0.95 -7.55
CA GLU A 69 13.06 -1.54 -6.64
C GLU A 69 11.77 -0.72 -6.57
N VAL A 70 10.69 -1.27 -7.13
CA VAL A 70 9.37 -0.65 -7.03
C VAL A 70 8.67 -1.07 -5.74
N ARG A 71 8.24 -0.07 -4.97
CA ARG A 71 7.53 -0.18 -3.70
C ARG A 71 6.11 0.30 -3.83
N GLU A 72 5.18 -0.54 -3.42
CA GLU A 72 3.77 -0.17 -3.34
C GLU A 72 3.39 0.09 -1.87
N ILE A 73 3.05 1.34 -1.58
CA ILE A 73 2.64 1.81 -0.26
C ILE A 73 1.15 2.06 -0.30
N LYS A 74 0.37 1.50 0.64
CA LYS A 74 -1.07 1.78 0.66
C LYS A 74 -1.29 3.26 0.95
N TYR A 75 -2.10 3.93 0.13
CA TYR A 75 -2.46 5.33 0.33
C TYR A 75 -3.00 5.59 1.75
N THR A 76 -3.78 4.65 2.26
CA THR A 76 -4.33 4.71 3.62
C THR A 76 -3.26 4.76 4.71
N GLN A 77 -2.04 4.28 4.47
CA GLN A 77 -0.92 4.43 5.43
C GLN A 77 -0.37 5.86 5.48
N LEU A 78 -0.57 6.65 4.43
CA LEU A 78 -0.12 8.05 4.38
C LEU A 78 -1.11 9.00 5.05
N VAL A 79 -2.40 8.66 5.05
CA VAL A 79 -3.47 9.62 5.39
C VAL A 79 -4.41 9.17 6.51
N ARG A 80 -4.40 7.90 6.91
CA ARG A 80 -5.30 7.41 7.97
C ARG A 80 -4.55 7.23 9.29
N THR A 81 -5.26 7.55 10.36
CA THR A 81 -4.94 7.10 11.72
C THR A 81 -4.93 5.56 11.76
N SER A 82 -4.29 4.96 12.77
CA SER A 82 -4.56 3.54 13.07
C SER A 82 -6.08 3.32 13.14
N GLN A 83 -6.59 2.14 12.75
CA GLN A 83 -8.04 1.88 12.78
C GLN A 83 -8.64 1.95 14.19
N ALA A 84 -7.81 1.93 15.24
CA ALA A 84 -8.20 2.13 16.63
C ALA A 84 -8.21 3.62 17.06
N GLY A 85 -7.68 4.53 16.24
CA GLY A 85 -7.62 5.97 16.54
C GLY A 85 -6.47 6.39 17.47
N ASP A 86 -5.73 5.45 18.06
CA ASP A 86 -4.76 5.73 19.12
C ASP A 86 -3.40 6.29 18.65
N VAL A 87 -2.97 6.02 17.41
CA VAL A 87 -1.64 6.41 16.92
C VAL A 87 -1.72 6.88 15.48
N THR A 88 -1.20 8.07 15.22
CA THR A 88 -1.06 8.65 13.89
C THR A 88 0.42 8.67 13.46
N PRO A 89 0.72 8.72 12.15
CA PRO A 89 2.09 8.92 11.68
C PRO A 89 2.78 10.15 12.29
N ASN A 90 2.03 11.17 12.73
CA ASN A 90 2.60 12.35 13.38
C ASN A 90 3.09 12.07 14.81
N ASP A 91 2.47 11.15 15.53
CA ASP A 91 2.84 10.77 16.90
C ASP A 91 4.15 9.95 16.95
N ILE A 92 4.59 9.43 15.79
CA ILE A 92 5.84 8.70 15.68
C ILE A 92 6.99 9.71 15.66
N PRO A 93 8.02 9.57 16.53
CA PRO A 93 9.19 10.42 16.46
C PRO A 93 9.92 10.22 15.12
N CYS A 94 10.48 11.30 14.56
CA CYS A 94 11.39 11.18 13.43
C CYS A 94 12.71 10.59 13.93
N ASP A 95 13.29 9.68 13.16
CA ASP A 95 14.60 9.13 13.47
C ASP A 95 15.67 10.23 13.43
N PRO A 96 16.56 10.30 14.44
CA PRO A 96 17.56 11.36 14.56
C PRO A 96 18.56 11.36 13.40
N ILE A 97 18.78 10.25 12.70
CA ILE A 97 19.66 10.19 11.52
C ILE A 97 18.99 10.94 10.35
N VAL A 98 17.69 10.71 10.14
CA VAL A 98 16.91 11.37 9.09
C VAL A 98 16.75 12.87 9.41
N GLU A 99 16.49 13.20 10.67
CA GLU A 99 16.37 14.58 11.12
C GLU A 99 17.70 15.34 10.97
N LYS A 100 18.84 14.72 11.27
CA LYS A 100 20.16 15.33 11.02
C LYS A 100 20.46 15.51 9.53
N LYS A 101 20.03 14.59 8.68
CA LYS A 101 20.31 14.62 7.23
C LYS A 101 19.50 15.68 6.48
N TYR A 102 18.21 15.82 6.78
CA TYR A 102 17.31 16.72 6.04
C TYR A 102 16.81 17.91 6.86
N GLY A 103 16.78 17.80 8.19
CA GLY A 103 16.39 18.86 9.10
C GLY A 103 15.06 19.51 8.70
N LYS A 104 15.11 20.81 8.41
CA LYS A 104 13.93 21.63 8.05
C LYS A 104 13.34 21.32 6.67
N LYS A 105 14.01 20.53 5.83
CA LYS A 105 13.52 20.15 4.49
C LYS A 105 12.46 19.04 4.54
N LEU A 106 12.22 18.45 5.71
CA LEU A 106 11.24 17.40 5.89
C LEU A 106 9.85 18.01 6.06
N GLN A 107 8.97 17.74 5.10
CA GLN A 107 7.53 17.98 5.25
C GLN A 107 6.80 16.67 5.49
N PHE A 108 6.26 16.48 6.70
CA PHE A 108 5.55 15.24 7.04
C PHE A 108 4.26 15.08 6.24
N ILE A 109 4.15 13.99 5.47
CA ILE A 109 3.07 13.76 4.51
C ILE A 109 1.71 13.78 5.22
N TYR A 110 1.59 13.04 6.32
CA TYR A 110 0.35 12.95 7.08
C TYR A 110 -0.20 14.32 7.54
N SER A 111 0.68 15.26 7.90
CA SER A 111 0.30 16.58 8.40
C SER A 111 -0.49 17.41 7.38
N PHE A 112 -0.10 17.38 6.11
CA PHE A 112 -0.78 18.13 5.05
C PHE A 112 -1.81 17.26 4.31
N ALA A 113 -1.53 15.96 4.14
CA ALA A 113 -2.40 15.04 3.42
C ALA A 113 -3.79 14.87 4.07
N LYS A 114 -3.89 14.98 5.40
CA LYS A 114 -5.18 14.88 6.13
C LYS A 114 -6.20 15.95 5.76
N ASN A 115 -5.74 17.10 5.25
CA ASN A 115 -6.57 18.25 4.92
C ASN A 115 -6.61 18.54 3.41
N MET A 116 -5.99 17.69 2.59
CA MET A 116 -5.82 17.91 1.16
C MET A 116 -6.71 16.95 0.34
N MET A 117 -7.22 17.42 -0.79
CA MET A 117 -7.92 16.53 -1.74
C MET A 117 -6.95 15.55 -2.40
N LEU A 118 -7.46 14.38 -2.78
CA LEU A 118 -6.63 13.30 -3.32
C LEU A 118 -5.84 13.73 -4.56
N ASP A 119 -6.46 14.40 -5.53
CA ASP A 119 -5.79 14.91 -6.74
C ASP A 119 -4.64 15.88 -6.42
N ALA A 120 -4.85 16.77 -5.45
CA ALA A 120 -3.83 17.71 -5.02
C ALA A 120 -2.66 16.99 -4.35
N LEU A 121 -2.94 15.96 -3.56
CA LEU A 121 -1.91 15.14 -2.91
C LEU A 121 -1.11 14.31 -3.91
N ILE A 122 -1.77 13.72 -4.91
CA ILE A 122 -1.10 13.02 -6.02
C ILE A 122 -0.15 13.98 -6.73
N THR A 123 -0.64 15.17 -7.09
CA THR A 123 0.16 16.20 -7.76
C THR A 123 1.35 16.67 -6.91
N THR A 124 1.15 16.79 -5.59
CA THR A 124 2.21 17.22 -4.66
C THR A 124 3.32 16.18 -4.51
N LEU A 125 2.95 14.89 -4.52
CA LEU A 125 3.90 13.81 -4.27
C LEU A 125 4.55 13.26 -5.54
N LYS A 126 3.88 13.32 -6.69
CA LYS A 126 4.38 12.75 -7.94
C LYS A 126 5.73 13.36 -8.34
N ASP A 127 6.65 12.50 -8.76
CA ASP A 127 8.04 12.83 -9.13
C ASP A 127 8.86 13.47 -7.98
N LYS A 128 8.37 13.40 -6.74
CA LYS A 128 9.08 13.89 -5.55
C LYS A 128 9.70 12.77 -4.73
N LYS A 129 10.75 13.12 -4.01
CA LYS A 129 11.43 12.24 -3.06
C LYS A 129 10.71 12.25 -1.73
N ILE A 130 10.40 11.06 -1.24
CA ILE A 130 9.89 10.83 0.11
C ILE A 130 10.86 9.93 0.87
N VAL A 131 10.88 10.07 2.19
CA VAL A 131 11.75 9.29 3.08
C VAL A 131 10.91 8.66 4.19
N LEU A 132 11.23 7.42 4.55
CA LEU A 132 10.67 6.80 5.76
C LEU A 132 11.37 7.36 7.00
N CYS A 133 10.71 8.26 7.72
CA CYS A 133 11.24 8.93 8.91
C CYS A 133 11.14 8.09 10.18
N GLY A 134 10.21 7.14 10.25
CA GLY A 134 9.98 6.36 11.46
C GLY A 134 8.89 5.33 11.26
N GLN A 135 8.87 4.31 12.11
CA GLN A 135 7.81 3.31 12.14
C GLN A 135 7.62 2.76 13.55
N VAL A 136 6.37 2.46 13.90
CA VAL A 136 6.03 1.87 15.20
C VAL A 136 4.99 0.78 15.01
N GLU A 137 5.16 -0.33 15.72
CA GLU A 137 4.15 -1.38 15.81
C GLU A 137 3.16 -1.04 16.92
N THR A 138 1.88 -1.01 16.57
CA THR A 138 0.79 -0.69 17.49
C THR A 138 -0.17 -1.87 17.60
N PRO A 139 -0.72 -2.17 18.78
CA PRO A 139 -1.76 -3.18 18.90
C PRO A 139 -3.02 -2.70 18.17
N ALA A 140 -3.65 -3.59 17.40
CA ALA A 140 -4.91 -3.36 16.71
C ALA A 140 -5.86 -4.55 16.95
N VAL A 141 -7.16 -4.33 16.87
CA VAL A 141 -8.15 -5.41 16.99
C VAL A 141 -8.97 -5.49 15.70
N TYR A 142 -8.91 -6.62 15.01
CA TYR A 142 -9.69 -6.89 13.80
C TYR A 142 -10.70 -7.99 14.09
N ARG A 143 -12.00 -7.66 14.03
CA ARG A 143 -13.09 -8.64 14.23
C ARG A 143 -12.92 -9.47 15.52
N GLY A 144 -12.43 -8.85 16.60
CA GLY A 144 -12.17 -9.50 17.89
C GLY A 144 -10.79 -10.18 18.03
N GLN A 145 -9.97 -10.24 16.97
CA GLN A 145 -8.60 -10.75 17.03
C GLN A 145 -7.59 -9.63 17.24
N ARG A 146 -6.67 -9.82 18.20
CA ARG A 146 -5.53 -8.92 18.39
C ARG A 146 -4.53 -9.12 17.25
N ALA A 147 -4.18 -8.04 16.58
CA ALA A 147 -3.15 -7.97 15.55
C ALA A 147 -2.14 -6.87 15.91
N LYS A 148 -1.01 -6.86 15.22
CA LYS A 148 -0.08 -5.72 15.24
C LYS A 148 -0.23 -4.96 13.93
N LEU A 149 -0.40 -3.65 14.03
CA LEU A 149 -0.43 -2.74 12.90
C LEU A 149 0.86 -1.92 12.90
N LEU A 150 1.62 -2.03 11.82
CA LEU A 150 2.80 -1.21 11.59
C LEU A 150 2.37 0.15 11.02
N VAL A 151 2.52 1.21 11.80
CA VAL A 151 2.27 2.58 11.39
C VAL A 151 3.60 3.18 10.95
N LYS A 152 3.63 3.82 9.78
CA LYS A 152 4.84 4.38 9.16
C LYS A 152 4.70 5.88 9.00
N LYS A 153 5.77 6.62 9.28
CA LYS A 153 5.88 8.07 9.12
C LYS A 153 6.71 8.38 7.89
N PHE A 154 6.08 8.94 6.88
CA PHE A 154 6.75 9.41 5.68
C PHE A 154 6.83 10.93 5.66
N ALA A 155 7.95 11.46 5.15
CA ALA A 155 8.10 12.87 4.84
C ALA A 155 8.46 13.06 3.38
N LEU A 156 7.93 14.12 2.78
CA LEU A 156 8.42 14.71 1.54
C LEU A 156 9.73 15.43 1.85
N VAL A 157 10.73 15.23 1.01
CA VAL A 157 11.99 15.96 1.06
C VAL A 157 11.89 17.12 0.07
N GLU A 158 11.79 18.35 0.58
CA GLU A 158 11.89 19.54 -0.26
C GLU A 158 13.33 19.76 -0.72
N GLU A 159 13.50 20.23 -1.96
CA GLU A 159 14.80 20.52 -2.57
C GLU A 159 15.42 21.81 -2.00
#